data_AF-A0A5C7XQN1-F1
#
_entry.id   AF-A0A5C7XQN1-F1
#
_cell.length_a   1.000
_cell.length_b   1.000
_cell.length_c   1.000
_cell.angle_alpha   90.00
_cell.angle_beta   90.00
_cell.angle_gamma   90.00
#
_symmetry.space_group_name_H-M   'P 1'
#
loop_
_entity.id
_entity.type
_entity.pdbx_description
1 polymer ?
#
loop_
_entity_poly.entity_id
_entity_poly.type
_entity_poly.pdbx_seq_one_letter_code
_entity_poly.pdbx_strand_id
1 'polypeptide(L)' 'MTMIKALGYMRIESTDVAAWREFGLKVLGMVEGQGTVPGALYLRMDDVAARLVIVPGE' A
#
# COMPACT_ATOMS: atom_id res chain seq x y z
N MET A 1 12.47 26.60 7.54
CA MET A 1 12.40 25.16 7.27
C MET A 1 10.97 24.69 7.49
N THR A 2 10.34 24.14 6.47
CA THR A 2 9.04 23.47 6.63
C THR A 2 9.25 22.16 7.37
N MET A 3 8.52 21.97 8.47
CA MET A 3 8.60 20.77 9.31
C MET A 3 7.93 19.58 8.61
N ILE A 4 8.58 18.40 8.64
CA ILE A 4 7.95 17.13 8.29
C ILE A 4 6.78 16.90 9.24
N LYS A 5 5.60 16.57 8.70
CA LYS A 5 4.36 16.45 9.48
C LYS A 5 4.02 15.01 9.86
N ALA A 6 4.31 14.04 8.98
CA ALA A 6 4.00 12.63 9.19
C ALA A 6 4.70 11.74 8.16
N LEU A 7 4.72 10.43 8.42
CA LEU A 7 4.97 9.41 7.40
C LEU A 7 3.71 9.27 6.52
N GLY A 8 3.77 9.81 5.30
CA GLY A 8 2.62 9.84 4.40
C GLY A 8 2.23 8.47 3.85
N TYR A 9 3.21 7.74 3.33
CA TYR A 9 3.02 6.42 2.73
C TYR A 9 4.35 5.65 2.71
N MET A 10 4.26 4.35 2.46
CA MET A 10 5.41 3.47 2.19
C MET A 10 5.20 2.71 0.89
N ARG A 11 6.27 2.55 0.12
CA ARG A 11 6.34 1.60 -0.98
C ARG A 11 7.19 0.41 -0.53
N ILE A 12 6.63 -0.79 -0.64
CA ILE A 12 7.23 -2.03 -0.14
C ILE A 12 7.38 -2.97 -1.32
N GLU A 13 8.58 -3.50 -1.51
CA GLU A 13 8.84 -4.54 -2.50
C GLU A 13 8.55 -5.92 -1.90
N SER A 14 7.89 -6.78 -2.66
CA SER A 14 7.51 -8.12 -2.20
C SER A 14 7.51 -9.14 -3.32
N THR A 15 7.99 -10.34 -2.99
CA THR A 15 7.93 -11.53 -3.85
C THR A 15 6.52 -12.10 -3.99
N ASP A 16 5.59 -11.76 -3.09
CA ASP A 16 4.21 -12.26 -3.12
C ASP A 16 3.20 -11.16 -2.80
N VAL A 17 2.80 -10.44 -3.84
CA VAL A 17 1.76 -9.40 -3.76
C VAL A 17 0.37 -9.99 -3.48
N ALA A 18 0.12 -11.26 -3.86
CA ALA A 18 -1.16 -11.89 -3.64
C ALA A 18 -1.39 -12.20 -2.15
N ALA A 19 -0.37 -12.70 -1.45
CA ALA A 19 -0.40 -12.88 0.00
C ALA A 19 -0.62 -11.55 0.73
N TRP A 20 0.02 -10.48 0.28
CA TRP A 20 -0.23 -9.13 0.80
C TRP A 20 -1.66 -8.64 0.58
N ARG A 21 -2.30 -9.02 -0.53
CA ARG A 21 -3.71 -8.70 -0.78
C ARG A 21 -4.62 -9.40 0.21
N GLU A 22 -4.38 -10.69 0.47
CA GLU A 22 -5.15 -11.42 1.47
C GLU A 22 -4.96 -10.82 2.86
N PHE A 23 -3.72 -10.60 3.27
CA PHE A 23 -3.40 -10.04 4.58
C PHE A 23 -3.95 -8.62 4.76
N GLY A 24 -3.68 -7.73 3.80
CA GLY A 24 -4.10 -6.34 3.86
C GLY A 24 -5.62 -6.18 3.90
N LEU A 25 -6.35 -6.93 3.07
CA LEU A 25 -7.80 -6.77 2.96
C LEU A 25 -8.56 -7.59 4.02
N LYS A 26 -8.15 -8.84 4.28
CA LYS A 26 -8.92 -9.75 5.17
C LYS A 26 -8.47 -9.70 6.63
N VAL A 27 -7.21 -9.41 6.91
CA VAL A 27 -6.66 -9.42 8.28
C VAL A 27 -6.55 -8.01 8.83
N LEU A 28 -5.93 -7.10 8.09
CA LEU A 28 -5.77 -5.70 8.53
C LEU A 28 -7.02 -4.84 8.33
N GLY A 29 -7.99 -5.30 7.51
CA GLY A 29 -9.20 -4.54 7.20
C GLY A 29 -8.94 -3.28 6.38
N MET A 30 -7.81 -3.22 5.65
CA MET A 30 -7.52 -2.13 4.74
C MET A 30 -8.40 -2.22 3.49
N VAL A 31 -8.50 -1.12 2.76
CA VAL A 31 -9.27 -1.05 1.52
C VAL A 31 -8.32 -1.00 0.34
N GLU A 32 -8.63 -1.75 -0.72
CA GLU A 32 -7.88 -1.66 -1.97
C GLU A 32 -8.12 -0.28 -2.62
N GLY A 33 -7.03 0.44 -2.84
CA GLY A 33 -6.98 1.72 -3.52
C GLY A 33 -6.76 1.56 -5.03
N GLN A 34 -6.62 2.70 -5.70
CA GLN A 34 -6.32 2.75 -7.13
C GLN A 34 -4.91 3.29 -7.37
N GLY A 35 -4.28 2.83 -8.45
CA GLY A 35 -2.99 3.32 -8.88
C GLY A 35 -2.60 2.79 -10.26
N THR A 36 -1.46 3.28 -10.77
CA THR A 36 -1.05 3.08 -12.17
C THR A 36 0.06 2.06 -12.36
N VAL A 37 0.68 1.58 -11.28
CA VAL A 37 1.79 0.61 -11.38
C VAL A 37 1.22 -0.80 -11.62
N PRO A 38 1.52 -1.45 -12.76
CA PRO A 38 1.03 -2.79 -13.05
C PRO A 38 1.48 -3.79 -11.99
N GLY A 39 0.56 -4.64 -11.54
CA GLY A 39 0.83 -5.68 -10.54
C GLY A 39 1.01 -5.18 -9.11
N ALA A 40 0.99 -3.86 -8.87
CA ALA A 40 1.04 -3.31 -7.52
C ALA A 40 -0.32 -3.41 -6.81
N LEU A 41 -0.26 -3.54 -5.49
CA LEU A 41 -1.41 -3.46 -4.59
C LEU A 41 -1.33 -2.15 -3.81
N TYR A 42 -2.36 -1.32 -3.93
CA TYR A 42 -2.50 -0.08 -3.19
C TYR A 42 -3.45 -0.34 -2.02
N LEU A 43 -3.01 -0.08 -0.79
CA LEU A 43 -3.81 -0.26 0.42
C LEU A 43 -3.99 1.09 1.10
N ARG A 44 -5.25 1.47 1.37
CA ARG A 44 -5.62 2.68 2.12
C ARG A 44 -6.38 2.32 3.39
N MET A 45 -6.29 3.22 4.37
CA MET A 45 -7.02 3.15 5.64
C MET A 45 -7.87 4.41 5.89
N ASP A 46 -7.80 5.40 5.00
CA ASP A 46 -8.47 6.69 5.06
C ASP A 46 -8.78 7.20 3.64
N ASP A 47 -9.07 8.49 3.53
CA ASP A 47 -9.41 9.16 2.26
C ASP A 47 -8.20 9.40 1.35
N VAL A 48 -6.98 9.10 1.82
CA VAL A 48 -5.77 9.20 0.99
C VAL A 48 -5.69 8.00 0.06
N ALA A 49 -5.18 8.21 -1.16
CA ALA A 49 -5.15 7.21 -2.22
C ALA A 49 -4.49 5.87 -1.80
N ALA A 50 -3.41 5.92 -1.02
CA ALA A 50 -2.78 4.76 -0.39
C ALA A 50 -1.87 5.17 0.77
N ARG A 51 -1.77 4.30 1.78
CA ARG A 51 -0.74 4.37 2.83
C ARG A 51 0.36 3.34 2.61
N LEU A 52 0.02 2.17 2.06
CA LEU A 52 0.99 1.16 1.64
C LEU A 52 0.82 0.88 0.15
N VAL A 53 1.93 0.81 -0.57
CA VAL A 53 1.98 0.40 -1.97
C VAL A 53 2.91 -0.79 -2.08
N ILE A 54 2.34 -1.99 -2.22
CA ILE A 54 3.09 -3.22 -2.39
C ILE A 54 3.38 -3.38 -3.86
N VAL A 55 4.66 -3.46 -4.23
CA VAL A 55 5.10 -3.66 -5.62
C VAL A 55 5.79 -5.01 -5.75
N PRO A 56 5.60 -5.71 -6.88
CA PRO A 56 6.30 -6.97 -7.12
C PRO A 56 7.81 -6.74 -7.25
N GLY A 57 8.59 -7.67 -6.69
CA GLY A 57 10.06 -7.67 -6.73
C GLY A 57 10.67 -8.96 -6.18
N GLU A 58 11.99 -8.98 -5.99
CA GLU A 58 12.79 -10.17 -5.61
C GLU A 58 13.10 -10.29 -4.11
#